data_AF-A0A9E3L180-F1
#
_entry.id   AF-A0A9E3L180-F1
#
_cell.length_a   1.000
_cell.length_b   1.000
_cell.length_c   1.000
_cell.angle_alpha   90.00
_cell.angle_beta   90.00
_cell.angle_gamma   90.00
#
_symmetry.space_group_name_H-M   'P 1'
#
loop_
_entity.id
_entity.type
_entity.pdbx_description
1 polymer ?
#
loop_
_entity_poly.entity_id
_entity_poly.type
_entity_poly.pdbx_seq_one_letter_code
_entity_poly.pdbx_strand_id
1 'polypeptide(L)'
;MNRVAFLTILNDGLAGLPADEIDDILADYMSYFDEAEASGRSEAEVAAALGDPRRLARELRAETGLRRWENRRSLGNSAAALLALGGLAAVDFLFLLPVLFTVTLIMLVIGLVVVVLGIVGIGLLLSLLKLGHFASIAAIVLRAVAGIGLIAGSVGGGALLLLGLNGAVKMLGNYARLHYRLLKPEQDQI
;
A
#
# COMPACT_ATOMS: atom_id res chain seq x y z
N MET A 1 -56.07 -17.39 -5.57
CA MET A 1 -55.91 -16.29 -4.58
C MET A 1 -55.80 -14.98 -5.36
N ASN A 2 -56.28 -13.85 -4.84
CA ASN A 2 -56.14 -12.55 -5.50
C ASN A 2 -54.82 -11.86 -5.09
N ARG A 3 -54.43 -10.81 -5.83
CA ARG A 3 -53.19 -10.05 -5.59
C ARG A 3 -53.06 -9.56 -4.15
N VAL A 4 -54.12 -8.94 -3.63
CA VAL A 4 -54.14 -8.36 -2.28
C VAL A 4 -53.85 -9.42 -1.22
N ALA A 5 -54.51 -10.58 -1.29
CA ALA A 5 -54.26 -11.65 -0.33
C ALA A 5 -52.84 -12.24 -0.45
N PHE A 6 -52.27 -12.30 -1.67
CA PHE A 6 -50.89 -12.76 -1.86
C PHE A 6 -49.89 -11.84 -1.17
N LEU A 7 -49.98 -10.54 -1.45
CA LEU A 7 -49.04 -9.54 -0.93
C LEU A 7 -49.15 -9.39 0.58
N THR A 8 -50.36 -9.46 1.16
CA THR A 8 -50.53 -9.44 2.62
C THR A 8 -49.84 -10.62 3.30
N ILE A 9 -50.00 -11.84 2.77
CA ILE A 9 -49.37 -13.03 3.35
C ILE A 9 -47.84 -12.99 3.16
N LEU A 10 -47.37 -12.45 2.03
CA LEU A 10 -45.94 -12.26 1.77
C LEU A 10 -45.33 -11.25 2.78
N ASN A 11 -45.98 -10.10 2.98
CA ASN A 11 -45.57 -9.08 3.96
C ASN A 11 -45.49 -9.65 5.39
N ASP A 12 -46.52 -10.37 5.82
CA ASP A 12 -46.55 -11.03 7.14
C ASP A 12 -45.42 -12.06 7.28
N GLY A 13 -45.08 -12.77 6.19
CA GLY A 13 -43.98 -13.74 6.17
C GLY A 13 -42.58 -13.10 6.20
N LEU A 14 -42.44 -11.88 5.68
CA LEU A 14 -41.20 -11.09 5.69
C LEU A 14 -40.96 -10.34 7.01
N ALA A 15 -41.92 -10.38 7.94
CA ALA A 15 -41.82 -9.73 9.25
C ALA A 15 -40.52 -10.10 10.00
N GLY A 16 -39.69 -9.08 10.27
CA GLY A 16 -38.36 -9.22 10.89
C GLY A 16 -37.20 -8.82 9.99
N LEU A 17 -37.45 -8.54 8.71
CA LEU A 17 -36.56 -7.75 7.85
C LEU A 17 -36.77 -6.24 8.11
N PRO A 18 -35.78 -5.38 7.79
CA PRO A 18 -35.94 -3.93 7.88
C PRO A 18 -36.96 -3.45 6.83
N ALA A 19 -37.69 -2.39 7.18
CA ALA A 19 -38.90 -1.98 6.45
C ALA A 19 -38.62 -1.59 5.00
N ASP A 20 -37.47 -0.99 4.73
CA ASP A 20 -37.00 -0.61 3.40
C ASP A 20 -36.88 -1.83 2.47
N GLU A 21 -36.26 -2.92 2.92
CA GLU A 21 -36.14 -4.14 2.12
C GLU A 21 -37.49 -4.84 1.90
N ILE A 22 -38.39 -4.75 2.88
CA ILE A 22 -39.75 -5.32 2.74
C ILE A 22 -40.51 -4.54 1.67
N ASP A 23 -40.45 -3.21 1.71
CA ASP A 23 -41.12 -2.34 0.74
C ASP A 23 -40.57 -2.56 -0.68
N ASP A 24 -39.25 -2.68 -0.84
CA ASP A 24 -38.62 -2.98 -2.13
C ASP A 24 -39.08 -4.34 -2.69
N ILE A 25 -39.06 -5.39 -1.88
CA ILE A 25 -39.52 -6.73 -2.30
C ILE A 25 -41.01 -6.67 -2.70
N LEU A 26 -41.85 -6.01 -1.91
CA LEU A 26 -43.27 -5.88 -2.23
C LEU A 26 -43.51 -5.08 -3.51
N ALA A 27 -42.72 -4.02 -3.75
CA ALA A 27 -42.79 -3.22 -4.97
C ALA A 27 -42.45 -4.03 -6.23
N ASP A 28 -41.42 -4.88 -6.18
CA ASP A 28 -41.04 -5.76 -7.28
C ASP A 28 -42.18 -6.73 -7.65
N TYR A 29 -42.77 -7.39 -6.64
CA TYR A 29 -43.90 -8.29 -6.86
C TYR A 29 -45.15 -7.54 -7.32
N MET A 30 -45.40 -6.33 -6.82
CA MET A 30 -46.47 -5.48 -7.32
C MET A 30 -46.30 -5.19 -8.82
N SER A 31 -45.11 -4.80 -9.25
CA SER A 31 -44.80 -4.56 -10.67
C SER A 31 -45.00 -5.82 -11.50
N TYR A 32 -44.61 -6.99 -10.97
CA TYR A 32 -44.82 -8.27 -11.64
C TYR A 32 -46.30 -8.61 -11.86
N PHE A 33 -47.15 -8.33 -10.85
CA PHE A 33 -48.60 -8.49 -10.99
C PHE A 33 -49.18 -7.51 -12.03
N ASP A 34 -48.71 -6.26 -12.06
CA ASP A 34 -49.17 -5.24 -13.02
C ASP A 34 -48.80 -5.60 -14.47
N GLU A 35 -47.59 -6.12 -14.70
CA GLU A 35 -47.16 -6.63 -16.01
C GLU A 35 -47.95 -7.86 -16.47
N ALA A 36 -48.27 -8.74 -15.52
CA ALA A 36 -49.06 -9.93 -15.81
C ALA A 36 -50.51 -9.58 -16.16
N GLU A 37 -51.10 -8.57 -15.50
CA GLU A 37 -52.41 -8.03 -15.86
C GLU A 37 -52.40 -7.39 -17.25
N ALA A 38 -51.37 -6.59 -17.56
CA ALA A 38 -51.21 -5.96 -18.87
C ALA A 38 -51.03 -6.97 -20.03
N SER A 39 -50.46 -8.14 -19.73
CA SER A 39 -50.35 -9.26 -20.68
C SER A 39 -51.60 -10.15 -20.75
N GLY A 40 -52.68 -9.79 -20.05
CA GLY A 40 -53.97 -10.47 -20.10
C GLY A 40 -54.06 -11.72 -19.23
N ARG A 41 -53.12 -11.93 -18.30
CA ARG A 41 -53.17 -13.04 -17.33
C ARG A 41 -53.99 -12.62 -16.13
N SER A 42 -54.79 -13.54 -15.58
CA SER A 42 -55.57 -13.25 -14.38
C SER A 42 -54.69 -13.29 -13.13
N GLU A 43 -54.99 -12.44 -12.12
CA GLU A 43 -54.26 -12.43 -10.85
C GLU A 43 -54.18 -13.82 -10.18
N ALA A 44 -55.24 -14.62 -10.34
CA ALA A 44 -55.32 -15.96 -9.79
C ALA A 44 -54.33 -16.94 -10.43
N GLU A 45 -54.08 -16.81 -11.73
CA GLU A 45 -53.07 -17.59 -12.45
C GLU A 45 -51.65 -17.15 -12.11
N VAL A 46 -51.45 -15.85 -11.88
CA VAL A 46 -50.14 -15.31 -11.47
C VAL A 46 -49.79 -15.77 -10.06
N ALA A 47 -50.73 -15.69 -9.13
CA ALA A 47 -50.55 -16.20 -7.77
C ALA A 47 -50.31 -17.72 -7.76
N ALA A 48 -50.98 -18.48 -8.63
CA ALA A 48 -50.74 -19.92 -8.76
C ALA A 48 -49.34 -20.24 -9.33
N ALA A 49 -48.86 -19.42 -10.26
CA ALA A 49 -47.52 -19.55 -10.83
C ALA A 49 -46.40 -19.22 -9.83
N LEU A 50 -46.64 -18.23 -8.95
CA LEU A 50 -45.72 -17.85 -7.87
C LEU A 50 -45.72 -18.85 -6.70
N GLY A 51 -46.78 -19.65 -6.55
CA GLY A 51 -46.86 -20.71 -5.55
C GLY A 51 -47.29 -20.23 -4.16
N ASP A 52 -46.75 -20.86 -3.11
CA ASP A 52 -47.10 -20.55 -1.72
C ASP A 52 -46.33 -19.31 -1.21
N PRO A 53 -47.00 -18.16 -0.95
CA PRO A 53 -46.35 -16.94 -0.46
C PRO A 53 -45.62 -17.15 0.87
N ARG A 54 -46.03 -18.11 1.71
CA ARG A 54 -45.38 -18.39 3.00
C ARG A 54 -44.04 -19.11 2.84
N ARG A 55 -43.89 -19.96 1.81
CA ARG A 55 -42.59 -20.56 1.47
C ARG A 55 -41.68 -19.52 0.87
N LEU A 56 -42.21 -18.74 -0.08
CA LEU A 56 -41.48 -17.66 -0.75
C LEU A 56 -40.89 -16.65 0.25
N ALA A 57 -41.71 -16.19 1.20
CA ALA A 57 -41.25 -15.27 2.24
C ALA A 57 -40.10 -15.84 3.08
N ARG A 58 -40.13 -17.15 3.35
CA ARG A 58 -39.13 -17.84 4.16
C ARG A 58 -37.80 -18.00 3.41
N GLU A 59 -37.89 -18.26 2.11
CA GLU A 59 -36.74 -18.36 1.21
C GLU A 59 -36.06 -17.00 1.04
N LEU A 60 -36.83 -15.96 0.73
CA LEU A 60 -36.34 -14.57 0.65
C LEU A 60 -35.68 -14.14 1.95
N ARG A 61 -36.31 -14.40 3.11
CA ARG A 61 -35.72 -14.06 4.41
C ARG A 61 -34.40 -14.79 4.68
N ALA A 62 -34.28 -16.05 4.26
CA ALA A 62 -33.04 -16.81 4.41
C ALA A 62 -31.94 -16.23 3.53
N GLU A 63 -32.24 -15.94 2.26
CA GLU A 63 -31.30 -15.36 1.31
C GLU A 63 -30.81 -13.98 1.74
N THR A 64 -31.72 -13.10 2.15
CA THR A 64 -31.38 -11.74 2.59
C THR A 64 -30.61 -11.75 3.92
N GLY A 65 -30.98 -12.67 4.83
CA GLY A 65 -30.25 -12.88 6.08
C GLY A 65 -28.80 -13.37 5.87
N LEU A 66 -28.61 -14.33 4.96
CA LEU A 66 -27.29 -14.85 4.57
C LEU A 66 -26.44 -13.76 3.90
N ARG A 67 -27.00 -13.05 2.91
CA ARG A 67 -26.33 -11.91 2.25
C ARG A 67 -25.89 -10.86 3.26
N ARG A 68 -26.73 -10.53 4.24
CA ARG A 68 -26.41 -9.53 5.26
C ARG A 68 -25.32 -10.00 6.23
N TRP A 69 -25.35 -11.28 6.60
CA TRP A 69 -24.29 -11.89 7.42
C TRP A 69 -22.95 -11.88 6.68
N GLU A 70 -22.96 -12.23 5.39
CA GLU A 70 -21.78 -12.24 4.53
C GLU A 70 -21.25 -10.82 4.27
N ASN A 71 -22.12 -9.84 4.03
CA ASN A 71 -21.73 -8.43 3.89
C ASN A 71 -21.11 -7.86 5.18
N ARG A 72 -21.68 -8.15 6.36
CA ARG A 72 -21.09 -7.70 7.64
C ARG A 72 -19.74 -8.37 7.92
N ARG A 73 -19.60 -9.67 7.61
CA ARG A 73 -18.31 -10.39 7.67
C ARG A 73 -17.30 -9.78 6.72
N SER A 74 -17.69 -9.49 5.49
CA SER A 74 -16.84 -8.90 4.45
C SER A 74 -16.30 -7.51 4.86
N LEU A 75 -17.16 -6.62 5.38
CA LEU A 75 -16.74 -5.28 5.82
C LEU A 75 -15.79 -5.33 7.03
N GLY A 76 -16.05 -6.20 8.01
CA GLY A 76 -15.16 -6.39 9.16
C GLY A 76 -13.80 -6.99 8.78
N ASN A 77 -13.79 -7.98 7.89
CA ASN A 77 -12.55 -8.60 7.42
C ASN A 77 -11.73 -7.62 6.56
N SER A 78 -12.39 -6.78 5.77
CA SER A 78 -11.73 -5.75 4.95
C SER A 78 -11.11 -4.64 5.81
N ALA A 79 -11.85 -4.15 6.81
CA ALA A 79 -11.34 -3.14 7.74
C ALA A 79 -10.18 -3.70 8.59
N ALA A 80 -10.28 -4.94 9.06
CA ALA A 80 -9.20 -5.60 9.78
C ALA A 80 -7.96 -5.83 8.89
N ALA A 81 -8.16 -6.19 7.61
CA ALA A 81 -7.07 -6.33 6.65
C ALA A 81 -6.40 -4.98 6.36
N LEU A 82 -7.17 -3.90 6.18
CA LEU A 82 -6.63 -2.56 6.00
C LEU A 82 -5.88 -2.06 7.23
N LEU A 83 -6.38 -2.34 8.44
CA LEU A 83 -5.71 -2.01 9.69
C LEU A 83 -4.42 -2.82 9.86
N ALA A 84 -4.43 -4.10 9.50
CA ALA A 84 -3.25 -4.97 9.55
C ALA A 84 -2.18 -4.54 8.52
N LEU A 85 -2.59 -4.21 7.29
CA LEU A 85 -1.70 -3.67 6.26
C LEU A 85 -1.16 -2.30 6.64
N GLY A 86 -2.01 -1.42 7.17
CA GLY A 86 -1.60 -0.11 7.68
C GLY A 86 -0.65 -0.21 8.88
N GLY A 87 -0.91 -1.16 9.79
CA GLY A 87 -0.06 -1.45 10.93
C GLY A 87 1.30 -2.02 10.51
N LEU A 88 1.32 -2.93 9.54
CA LEU A 88 2.57 -3.45 8.97
C LEU A 88 3.38 -2.33 8.31
N ALA A 89 2.74 -1.48 7.49
CA ALA A 89 3.39 -0.33 6.90
C ALA A 89 3.92 0.65 7.98
N ALA A 90 3.16 0.91 9.04
CA ALA A 90 3.59 1.78 10.13
C ALA A 90 4.82 1.21 10.87
N VAL A 91 4.86 -0.10 11.08
CA VAL A 91 6.03 -0.80 11.64
C VAL A 91 7.22 -0.68 10.70
N ASP A 92 7.02 -0.92 9.40
CA ASP A 92 8.08 -0.76 8.40
C ASP A 92 8.63 0.67 8.40
N PHE A 93 7.78 1.69 8.44
CA PHE A 93 8.23 3.09 8.55
C PHE A 93 8.99 3.35 9.86
N LEU A 94 8.54 2.79 10.98
CA LEU A 94 9.18 2.97 12.28
C LEU A 94 10.60 2.37 12.33
N PHE A 95 10.84 1.26 11.65
CA PHE A 95 12.17 0.63 11.60
C PHE A 95 13.03 1.15 10.44
N LEU A 96 12.45 1.34 9.26
CA LEU A 96 13.17 1.76 8.04
C LEU A 96 13.67 3.20 8.15
N LEU A 97 12.88 4.11 8.73
CA LEU A 97 13.21 5.55 8.76
C LEU A 97 14.44 5.86 9.64
N PRO A 98 14.57 5.32 10.88
CA PRO A 98 15.79 5.48 11.67
C PRO A 98 17.02 4.83 11.02
N VAL A 99 16.85 3.66 10.40
CA VAL A 99 17.95 2.98 9.69
C VAL A 99 18.43 3.82 8.49
N LEU A 100 17.50 4.37 7.70
CA LEU A 100 17.85 5.23 6.57
C LEU A 100 18.53 6.53 7.03
N PHE A 101 18.03 7.13 8.12
CA PHE A 101 18.61 8.32 8.71
C PHE A 101 20.05 8.07 9.21
N THR A 102 20.26 6.98 9.95
CA THR A 102 21.61 6.62 10.47
C THR A 102 22.59 6.33 9.34
N VAL A 103 22.21 5.58 8.31
CA VAL A 103 23.08 5.31 7.15
C VAL A 103 23.45 6.60 6.42
N THR A 104 22.47 7.48 6.19
CA THR A 104 22.70 8.77 5.51
C THR A 104 23.61 9.67 6.34
N LEU A 105 23.42 9.72 7.66
CA LEU A 105 24.26 10.49 8.58
C LEU A 105 25.70 9.98 8.59
N ILE A 106 25.90 8.66 8.67
CA ILE A 106 27.24 8.04 8.62
C ILE A 106 27.93 8.40 7.31
N MET A 107 27.21 8.28 6.20
CA MET A 107 27.74 8.59 4.87
C MET A 107 28.13 10.06 4.74
N LEU A 108 27.32 10.97 5.28
CA LEU A 108 27.61 12.40 5.34
C LEU A 108 28.86 12.69 6.17
N VAL A 109 28.99 12.08 7.35
CA VAL A 109 30.15 12.27 8.23
C VAL A 109 31.44 11.76 7.58
N ILE A 110 31.42 10.56 7.00
CA ILE A 110 32.60 10.02 6.30
C ILE A 110 32.94 10.91 5.09
N GLY A 111 31.93 11.37 4.34
CA GLY A 111 32.13 12.31 3.24
C GLY A 111 32.80 13.61 3.69
N LEU A 112 32.35 14.19 4.81
CA LEU A 112 32.96 15.39 5.37
C LEU A 112 34.42 15.15 5.77
N VAL A 113 34.72 14.04 6.45
CA VAL A 113 36.08 13.67 6.82
C VAL A 113 36.98 13.56 5.59
N VAL A 114 36.51 12.88 4.55
CA VAL A 114 37.24 12.72 3.29
C VAL A 114 37.55 14.09 2.64
N VAL A 115 36.59 15.01 2.63
CA VAL A 115 36.79 16.37 2.10
C VAL A 115 37.82 17.14 2.94
N VAL A 116 37.70 17.09 4.27
CA VAL A 116 38.64 17.76 5.19
C VAL A 116 40.06 17.23 4.99
N LEU A 117 40.24 15.91 4.87
CA LEU A 117 41.56 15.32 4.60
C LEU A 117 42.15 15.83 3.28
N GLY A 118 41.33 16.00 2.25
CA GLY A 118 41.75 16.59 0.97
C GLY A 118 42.20 18.04 1.13
N ILE A 119 41.42 18.87 1.82
CA ILE A 119 41.76 20.28 2.10
C ILE A 119 43.06 20.38 2.90
N VAL A 120 43.23 19.56 3.94
CA VAL A 120 44.47 19.52 4.74
C VAL A 120 45.66 19.09 3.86
N GLY A 121 45.49 18.09 3.00
CA GLY A 121 46.52 17.64 2.07
C GLY A 121 46.97 18.75 1.11
N ILE A 122 46.01 19.50 0.53
CA ILE A 122 46.29 20.67 -0.32
C ILE A 122 47.02 21.76 0.49
N GLY A 123 46.56 22.04 1.72
CA GLY A 123 47.19 23.02 2.60
C GLY A 123 48.65 22.69 2.94
N LEU A 124 48.96 21.41 3.16
CA LEU A 124 50.34 20.95 3.37
C LEU A 124 51.23 21.16 2.14
N LEU A 125 50.70 20.92 0.94
CA LEU A 125 51.42 21.17 -0.31
C LEU A 125 51.66 22.66 -0.54
N LEU A 126 50.65 23.51 -0.32
CA LEU A 126 50.80 24.97 -0.45
C LEU A 126 51.79 25.55 0.59
N SER A 127 51.90 24.92 1.76
CA SER A 127 52.87 25.31 2.79
C SER A 127 54.32 25.15 2.32
N LEU A 128 54.60 24.26 1.36
CA LEU A 128 55.93 24.11 0.77
C LEU A 128 56.42 25.38 0.06
N LEU A 129 55.51 26.17 -0.52
CA LEU A 129 55.83 27.44 -1.18
C LEU A 129 56.26 28.53 -0.19
N LYS A 130 55.86 28.39 1.08
CA LYS A 130 56.15 29.35 2.15
C LYS A 130 57.38 28.94 2.97
N LEU A 131 57.92 27.74 2.77
CA LEU A 131 59.15 27.31 3.40
C LEU A 131 60.31 28.04 2.74
N GLY A 132 60.86 29.05 3.43
CA GLY A 132 62.14 29.63 3.03
C GLY A 132 63.26 28.58 3.01
N HIS A 133 64.37 28.90 2.35
CA HIS A 133 65.56 28.06 2.16
C HIS A 133 66.20 27.46 3.44
N PHE A 134 65.68 27.78 4.63
CA PHE A 134 66.19 27.35 5.94
C PHE A 134 65.54 26.07 6.49
N ALA A 135 64.54 25.51 5.81
CA ALA A 135 63.95 24.24 6.22
C ALA A 135 64.83 23.05 5.79
N SER A 136 64.97 22.06 6.67
CA SER A 136 65.70 20.83 6.32
C SER A 136 65.01 20.09 5.17
N ILE A 137 65.80 19.51 4.28
CA ILE A 137 65.31 18.72 3.13
C ILE A 137 64.35 17.62 3.61
N ALA A 138 64.65 16.97 4.74
CA ALA A 138 63.80 15.96 5.35
C ALA A 138 62.39 16.50 5.69
N ALA A 139 62.27 17.72 6.20
CA ALA A 139 60.98 18.32 6.54
C ALA A 139 60.15 18.66 5.29
N ILE A 140 60.82 19.08 4.20
CA ILE A 140 60.17 19.35 2.90
C ILE A 140 59.61 18.05 2.31
N VAL A 141 60.44 16.99 2.27
CA VAL A 141 60.04 15.68 1.74
C VAL A 141 58.90 15.08 2.55
N LEU A 142 58.99 15.09 3.88
CA LEU A 142 57.94 14.55 4.75
C LEU A 142 56.59 15.25 4.51
N ARG A 143 56.58 16.59 4.42
CA ARG A 143 55.37 17.37 4.17
C ARG A 143 54.80 17.14 2.78
N ALA A 144 55.66 17.01 1.77
CA ALA A 144 55.23 16.69 0.41
C ALA A 144 54.57 15.30 0.35
N VAL A 145 55.20 14.29 0.94
CA VAL A 145 54.66 12.92 0.99
C VAL A 145 53.36 12.87 1.79
N ALA A 146 53.29 13.55 2.94
CA ALA A 146 52.07 13.62 3.74
C ALA A 146 50.92 14.34 3.00
N GLY A 147 51.21 15.45 2.32
CA GLY A 147 50.23 16.19 1.53
C GLY A 147 49.68 15.36 0.36
N ILE A 148 50.56 14.74 -0.42
CA ILE A 148 50.17 13.85 -1.54
C ILE A 148 49.38 12.65 -1.01
N GLY A 149 49.82 12.03 0.08
CA GLY A 149 49.14 10.89 0.69
C GLY A 149 47.73 11.23 1.17
N LEU A 150 47.54 12.41 1.78
CA LEU A 150 46.21 12.87 2.21
C LEU A 150 45.29 13.19 1.03
N ILE A 151 45.80 13.80 -0.04
CA ILE A 151 45.01 14.05 -1.26
C ILE A 151 44.63 12.74 -1.92
N ALA A 152 45.59 11.83 -2.12
CA ALA A 152 45.33 10.52 -2.71
C ALA A 152 44.32 9.70 -1.87
N GLY A 153 44.46 9.73 -0.55
CA GLY A 153 43.52 9.11 0.39
C GLY A 153 42.13 9.74 0.34
N SER A 154 42.05 11.07 0.20
CA SER A 154 40.78 11.79 0.02
C SER A 154 40.10 11.43 -1.30
N VAL A 155 40.83 11.44 -2.41
CA VAL A 155 40.30 11.08 -3.73
C VAL A 155 39.85 9.62 -3.76
N GLY A 156 40.68 8.71 -3.23
CA GLY A 156 40.35 7.29 -3.13
C GLY A 156 39.15 7.02 -2.22
N GLY A 157 39.12 7.64 -1.03
CA GLY A 157 38.00 7.55 -0.10
C GLY A 157 36.71 8.11 -0.69
N GLY A 158 36.79 9.22 -1.41
CA GLY A 158 35.65 9.81 -2.13
C GLY A 158 35.13 8.89 -3.24
N ALA A 159 36.02 8.29 -4.02
CA ALA A 159 35.65 7.31 -5.04
C ALA A 159 34.95 6.08 -4.44
N LEU A 160 35.46 5.54 -3.33
CA LEU A 160 34.83 4.43 -2.62
C LEU A 160 33.44 4.80 -2.08
N LEU A 161 33.29 6.01 -1.52
CA LEU A 161 31.98 6.51 -1.08
C LEU A 161 30.98 6.63 -2.23
N LEU A 162 31.41 7.14 -3.39
CA LEU A 162 30.55 7.26 -4.57
C LEU A 162 30.15 5.89 -5.13
N LEU A 163 31.06 4.92 -5.14
CA LEU A 163 30.74 3.54 -5.49
C LEU A 163 29.74 2.91 -4.52
N GLY A 164 29.94 3.14 -3.22
CA GLY A 164 29.00 2.74 -2.17
C GLY A 164 27.62 3.35 -2.36
N LEU A 165 27.54 4.66 -2.68
CA LEU A 165 26.29 5.36 -2.96
C LEU A 165 25.56 4.74 -4.15
N ASN A 166 26.28 4.53 -5.25
CA ASN A 166 25.71 3.95 -6.47
C ASN A 166 25.20 2.52 -6.22
N GLY A 167 25.93 1.73 -5.43
CA GLY A 167 25.49 0.41 -4.97
C GLY A 167 24.21 0.49 -4.13
N ALA A 168 24.15 1.39 -3.15
CA ALA A 168 22.99 1.58 -2.30
C ALA A 168 21.75 2.02 -3.10
N VAL A 169 21.90 2.96 -4.03
CA VAL A 169 20.81 3.43 -4.91
C VAL A 169 20.31 2.29 -5.80
N LYS A 170 21.20 1.48 -6.39
CA LYS A 170 20.81 0.31 -7.18
C LYS A 170 20.09 -0.74 -6.34
N MET A 171 20.55 -0.99 -5.12
CA MET A 171 19.92 -1.94 -4.22
C MET A 171 18.51 -1.47 -3.83
N LEU A 172 18.36 -0.18 -3.51
CA LEU A 172 17.06 0.42 -3.20
C LEU A 172 16.11 0.37 -4.41
N GLY A 173 16.62 0.67 -5.62
CA GLY A 173 15.86 0.55 -6.85
C GLY A 173 15.45 -0.88 -7.18
N ASN A 174 16.31 -1.87 -6.92
CA ASN A 174 15.96 -3.29 -7.04
C ASN A 174 14.88 -3.71 -6.04
N TYR A 175 15.01 -3.28 -4.78
CA TYR A 175 14.02 -3.56 -3.74
C TYR A 175 12.65 -2.96 -4.10
N ALA A 176 12.62 -1.69 -4.51
CA ALA A 176 11.38 -1.04 -4.96
C ALA A 176 10.75 -1.76 -6.17
N ARG A 177 11.56 -2.17 -7.15
CA ARG A 177 11.08 -2.94 -8.30
C ARG A 177 10.53 -4.31 -7.91
N LEU A 178 11.18 -5.00 -6.98
CA LEU A 178 10.71 -6.30 -6.48
C LEU A 178 9.33 -6.16 -5.82
N HIS A 179 9.18 -5.15 -4.96
CA HIS A 179 7.92 -4.88 -4.28
C HIS A 179 6.81 -4.45 -5.24
N TYR A 180 7.14 -3.62 -6.24
CA TYR A 180 6.20 -3.22 -7.28
C TYR A 180 5.78 -4.41 -8.18
N ARG A 181 6.67 -5.36 -8.44
CA ARG A 181 6.37 -6.58 -9.19
C ARG A 181 5.41 -7.50 -8.43
N LEU A 182 5.49 -7.54 -7.09
CA LEU A 182 4.56 -8.28 -6.24
C LEU A 182 3.18 -7.60 -6.13
N LEU A 183 3.12 -6.28 -6.32
CA LEU A 183 1.89 -5.48 -6.30
C LEU A 183 1.12 -5.48 -7.64
N LYS A 184 1.75 -5.93 -8.72
CA LYS A 184 1.03 -6.29 -9.94
C LYS A 184 0.66 -7.77 -9.84
N PRO A 185 -0.59 -8.12 -9.47
CA PRO A 185 -1.07 -9.46 -9.76
C PRO A 185 -0.90 -9.63 -11.27
N GLU A 186 -0.25 -10.71 -11.69
CA GLU A 186 -0.22 -11.13 -13.08
C GLU A 186 -1.67 -11.12 -13.59
N GLN A 187 -2.05 -10.06 -14.31
CA GLN A 187 -3.15 -10.10 -15.26
C GLN A 187 -2.65 -10.87 -16.48
N ASP A 188 -2.17 -12.09 -16.27
CA ASP A 188 -2.03 -13.09 -17.33
C ASP A 188 -3.22 -14.03 -17.17
N GLN A 189 -4.36 -13.56 -17.66
CA GLN A 189 -5.43 -14.44 -18.08
C GLN A 189 -5.82 -14.08 -19.52
N ILE A 190 -5.63 -15.10 -20.37
CA ILE A 190 -6.17 -15.38 -21.71
C ILE A 190 -5.28 -14.95 -22.87
#